data_AF-A0A6P7TXC7-F1
#
_entry.id   AF-A0A6P7TXC7-F1
#
_cell.length_a   1.000
_cell.length_b   1.000
_cell.length_c   1.000
_cell.angle_alpha   90.00
_cell.angle_beta   90.00
_cell.angle_gamma   90.00
#
_symmetry.space_group_name_H-M   'P 1'
#
loop_
_entity.id
_entity.type
_entity.pdbx_description
1 polymer ?
#
loop_
_entity_poly.entity_id
_entity_poly.type
_entity_poly.pdbx_seq_one_letter_code
_entity_poly.pdbx_strand_id
1 'polypeptide(L)'
;MEGDKEHPLVIGKFKNPHGFKNINMNNLGIQYANSNKSWMTSLIFKNWVERLNSKMSVENRKILLLLDNAPVHYFDGEFSNIELYFLPPKTTSKIQPIDQGIVHSFKSLYKKGMTRNLSM
;
A
#
# COMPACT_ATOMS: atom_id res chain seq x y z
N MET A 1 10.82 -16.60 11.78
CA MET A 1 9.40 -16.21 11.71
C MET A 1 9.19 -15.49 10.40
N GLU A 2 8.29 -15.99 9.56
CA GLU A 2 7.87 -15.27 8.35
C GLU A 2 6.69 -14.37 8.75
N GLY A 3 6.72 -13.09 8.39
CA GLY A 3 5.63 -12.15 8.70
C GLY A 3 4.50 -12.25 7.67
N ASP A 4 3.28 -11.91 8.09
CA ASP A 4 2.13 -11.82 7.19
C ASP A 4 2.31 -10.70 6.16
N LYS A 5 1.76 -10.89 4.97
CA LYS A 5 1.83 -9.91 3.87
C LYS A 5 0.42 -9.41 3.57
N GLU A 6 0.27 -8.09 3.48
CA GLU A 6 -0.97 -7.46 3.05
C GLU A 6 -1.00 -7.31 1.52
N HIS A 7 -2.20 -7.37 0.92
CA HIS A 7 -2.35 -7.11 -0.51
C HIS A 7 -1.94 -5.66 -0.82
N PRO A 8 -1.08 -5.43 -1.83
CA PRO A 8 -0.66 -4.09 -2.18
C PRO A 8 -1.84 -3.26 -2.69
N LEU A 9 -1.87 -1.98 -2.29
CA LEU A 9 -2.79 -0.99 -2.85
C LEU A 9 -2.18 -0.39 -4.12
N VAL A 10 -2.88 -0.58 -5.24
CA VAL A 10 -2.54 0.00 -6.54
C VAL A 10 -3.49 1.16 -6.82
N ILE A 11 -2.92 2.34 -7.12
CA ILE A 11 -3.69 3.54 -7.44
C ILE A 11 -3.49 3.89 -8.91
N GLY A 12 -4.55 3.78 -9.70
CA GLY A 12 -4.52 4.19 -11.11
C GLY A 12 -5.30 5.46 -11.39
N LYS A 13 -5.23 5.92 -12.64
CA LYS A 13 -5.94 7.13 -13.06
C LYS A 13 -7.44 6.89 -13.21
N PHE A 14 -7.79 5.81 -13.89
CA PHE A 14 -9.15 5.47 -14.25
C PHE A 14 -9.72 4.45 -13.28
N LYS A 15 -11.00 4.58 -12.95
CA LYS A 15 -11.71 3.58 -12.14
C LYS A 15 -11.67 2.19 -12.78
N ASN A 16 -11.81 2.14 -14.10
CA ASN A 16 -11.74 0.92 -14.91
C ASN A 16 -10.66 1.10 -16.01
N PRO A 17 -9.39 0.74 -15.75
CA PRO A 17 -8.34 0.90 -16.75
C PRO A 17 -8.55 -0.06 -17.93
N HIS A 18 -8.37 0.43 -19.15
CA HIS A 18 -8.50 -0.39 -20.36
C HIS A 18 -7.58 -1.61 -20.37
N GLY A 19 -6.38 -1.52 -19.78
CA GLY A 19 -5.45 -2.64 -19.67
C GLY A 19 -5.95 -3.80 -18.79
N PHE A 20 -6.97 -3.57 -17.96
CA PHE A 20 -7.64 -4.61 -17.17
C PHE A 20 -9.01 -4.99 -17.73
N LYS A 21 -9.33 -4.60 -18.96
CA LYS A 21 -10.57 -5.01 -19.60
C LYS A 21 -10.62 -6.55 -19.66
N ASN A 22 -11.71 -7.12 -19.15
CA ASN A 22 -11.93 -8.56 -19.03
C ASN A 22 -11.01 -9.29 -18.03
N ILE A 23 -10.24 -8.56 -17.21
CA ILE A 23 -9.47 -9.15 -16.11
C ILE A 23 -10.27 -8.97 -14.82
N ASN A 24 -10.53 -10.08 -14.12
CA ASN A 24 -11.10 -10.02 -12.78
C ASN A 24 -10.00 -9.55 -11.80
N MET A 25 -10.09 -8.28 -11.40
CA MET A 25 -9.09 -7.66 -10.51
C MET A 25 -9.01 -8.33 -9.13
N ASN A 26 -10.07 -9.01 -8.68
CA ASN A 26 -10.07 -9.74 -7.42
C ASN A 26 -9.09 -10.93 -7.45
N ASN A 27 -8.80 -11.47 -8.64
CA ASN A 27 -7.87 -12.59 -8.81
C ASN A 27 -6.40 -12.15 -8.84
N LEU A 28 -6.13 -10.85 -8.87
CA LEU A 28 -4.77 -10.32 -8.98
C LEU A 28 -4.07 -10.20 -7.61
N GLY A 29 -4.78 -10.44 -6.51
CA GLY A 29 -4.22 -10.28 -5.17
C GLY A 29 -3.79 -8.84 -4.87
N ILE A 30 -4.50 -7.86 -5.43
CA ILE A 30 -4.27 -6.42 -5.20
C ILE A 30 -5.54 -5.76 -4.68
N GLN A 31 -5.36 -4.65 -3.98
CA GLN A 31 -6.43 -3.69 -3.74
C GLN A 31 -6.31 -2.58 -4.77
N TYR A 32 -7.41 -2.12 -5.37
CA TYR A 32 -7.37 -1.07 -6.39
C TYR A 32 -8.16 0.16 -5.97
N ALA A 33 -7.56 1.33 -6.16
CA ALA A 33 -8.20 2.64 -6.02
C ALA A 33 -7.87 3.52 -7.23
N ASN A 34 -8.58 4.62 -7.39
CA ASN A 34 -8.29 5.57 -8.46
C ASN A 34 -8.27 7.03 -7.98
N SER A 35 -7.37 7.82 -8.57
CA SER A 35 -7.34 9.27 -8.43
C SER A 35 -6.88 9.90 -9.75
N ASN A 36 -7.29 11.13 -10.04
CA ASN A 36 -6.99 11.77 -11.33
C ASN A 36 -5.48 11.88 -11.64
N LYS A 37 -4.63 11.91 -10.60
CA LYS A 37 -3.17 11.96 -10.70
C LYS A 37 -2.49 10.61 -10.48
N SER A 38 -3.25 9.54 -10.24
CA SER A 38 -2.74 8.22 -9.81
C SER A 38 -1.89 8.28 -8.54
N TRP A 39 -2.17 9.24 -7.66
CA TRP A 39 -1.47 9.44 -6.39
C TRP A 39 -2.37 9.08 -5.21
N MET A 40 -1.73 8.79 -4.07
CA MET A 40 -2.42 8.68 -2.79
C MET A 40 -3.16 9.99 -2.48
N THR A 41 -4.37 9.87 -1.93
CA THR A 41 -5.13 10.99 -1.36
C THR A 41 -5.50 10.64 0.08
N SER A 42 -5.80 11.64 0.91
CA SER A 42 -6.22 11.39 2.29
C SER A 42 -7.45 10.48 2.37
N LEU A 43 -8.39 10.60 1.42
CA LEU A 43 -9.55 9.73 1.33
C LEU A 43 -9.17 8.28 1.01
N ILE A 44 -8.28 8.07 0.03
CA ILE A 44 -7.83 6.71 -0.32
C ILE A 44 -7.09 6.09 0.86
N PHE A 45 -6.22 6.86 1.52
CA PHE A 45 -5.47 6.40 2.68
C PHE A 45 -6.40 6.03 3.84
N LYS A 46 -7.35 6.90 4.19
CA LYS A 46 -8.34 6.65 5.25
C LYS A 46 -9.11 5.36 4.99
N ASN A 47 -9.68 5.19 3.80
CA ASN A 47 -10.43 3.99 3.43
C ASN A 47 -9.57 2.72 3.50
N TRP A 48 -8.28 2.82 3.18
CA TRP A 48 -7.35 1.70 3.29
C TRP A 48 -7.06 1.34 4.75
N VAL A 49 -6.80 2.32 5.63
CA VAL A 49 -6.58 2.08 7.06
C VAL A 49 -7.84 1.53 7.73
N GLU A 50 -9.02 2.04 7.41
CA GLU A 50 -10.31 1.53 7.93
C GLU A 50 -10.50 0.04 7.59
N ARG A 51 -10.25 -0.35 6.34
CA ARG A 51 -10.30 -1.76 5.93
C ARG A 51 -9.28 -2.62 6.67
N LEU A 52 -8.06 -2.12 6.82
CA LEU A 52 -7.02 -2.82 7.58
C LEU A 52 -7.44 -2.98 9.04
N ASN A 53 -8.03 -1.94 9.65
CA ASN A 53 -8.50 -1.99 11.04
C ASN A 53 -9.61 -3.02 11.22
N SER A 54 -10.58 -3.08 10.30
CA SER A 54 -11.62 -4.11 10.32
C SER A 54 -11.03 -5.51 10.23
N LYS A 55 -10.04 -5.73 9.34
CA LYS A 55 -9.33 -7.01 9.24
C LYS A 55 -8.64 -7.36 10.57
N MET A 56 -7.85 -6.44 11.13
CA MET A 56 -7.16 -6.66 12.41
C MET A 56 -8.15 -6.90 13.56
N SER A 57 -9.31 -6.24 13.56
CA SER A 57 -10.37 -6.47 14.53
C SER A 57 -10.96 -7.88 14.43
N VAL A 58 -11.25 -8.37 13.21
CA VAL A 58 -11.75 -9.74 12.99
C VAL A 58 -10.72 -10.78 13.43
N GLU A 59 -9.44 -10.52 13.17
CA GLU A 59 -8.33 -11.38 13.60
C GLU A 59 -7.98 -11.24 15.09
N ASN A 60 -8.66 -10.35 15.83
CA ASN A 60 -8.35 -9.98 17.21
C ASN A 60 -6.86 -9.61 17.43
N ARG A 61 -6.30 -8.88 16.47
CA ARG A 61 -4.91 -8.40 16.46
C ARG A 61 -4.87 -6.90 16.69
N LYS A 62 -3.83 -6.44 17.39
CA LYS A 62 -3.47 -5.02 17.47
C LYS A 62 -2.12 -4.80 16.80
N ILE A 63 -2.02 -3.77 15.99
CA ILE A 63 -0.79 -3.47 15.24
C ILE A 63 -0.42 -1.99 15.37
N LEU A 64 0.88 -1.72 15.23
CA LEU A 64 1.44 -0.39 15.06
C LEU A 64 1.73 -0.16 13.58
N LEU A 65 1.15 0.87 12.99
CA LEU A 65 1.40 1.25 11.60
C LEU A 65 2.39 2.44 11.56
N LEU A 66 3.59 2.17 11.06
CA LEU A 66 4.64 3.17 10.90
C LEU A 66 4.43 3.98 9.61
N LEU A 67 4.40 5.31 9.71
CA LEU A 67 4.12 6.23 8.60
C LEU A 67 5.22 7.27 8.43
N ASP A 68 5.37 7.79 7.20
CA ASP A 68 6.09 9.05 6.98
C ASP A 68 5.20 10.25 7.37
N ASN A 69 5.75 11.45 7.30
CA ASN A 69 5.00 12.69 7.61
C ASN A 69 4.27 13.25 6.37
N ALA A 70 3.85 12.42 5.41
CA ALA A 70 3.13 12.91 4.25
C ALA A 70 1.76 13.52 4.67
N PRO A 71 1.36 14.68 4.10
CA PRO A 71 0.09 15.33 4.43
C PRO A 71 -1.15 14.43 4.30
N VAL A 72 -1.11 13.45 3.40
CA VAL A 72 -2.21 12.51 3.16
C VAL A 72 -2.46 11.53 4.32
N HIS A 73 -1.52 11.43 5.25
CA HIS A 73 -1.60 10.53 6.40
C HIS A 73 -2.25 11.16 7.62
N TYR A 74 -2.42 12.48 7.64
CA TYR A 74 -3.09 13.17 8.73
C TYR A 74 -4.61 13.15 8.52
N PHE A 75 -5.33 12.62 9.50
CA PHE A 75 -6.78 12.74 9.60
C PHE A 75 -7.21 12.59 11.06
N ASP A 76 -8.35 13.18 11.38
CA ASP A 76 -8.92 13.12 12.73
C ASP A 76 -9.66 11.79 12.91
N GLY A 77 -9.25 11.01 13.91
CA GLY A 77 -9.91 9.76 14.27
C GLY A 77 -8.98 8.77 14.96
N GLU A 78 -9.58 7.86 15.72
CA GLU A 78 -8.90 6.74 16.37
C GLU A 78 -9.39 5.42 15.79
N PHE A 79 -8.53 4.41 15.81
CA PHE A 79 -8.88 3.06 15.40
C PHE A 79 -8.80 2.10 16.59
N SER A 80 -9.67 1.09 16.57
CA SER A 80 -9.77 0.10 17.64
C SER A 80 -8.54 -0.82 17.75
N ASN A 81 -7.91 -1.13 16.61
CA ASN A 81 -6.90 -2.18 16.47
C ASN A 81 -5.60 -1.69 15.80
N ILE A 82 -5.56 -0.44 15.35
CA ILE A 82 -4.39 0.14 14.70
C ILE A 82 -3.98 1.41 15.44
N GLU A 83 -2.73 1.46 15.87
CA GLU A 83 -2.11 2.69 16.33
C GLU A 83 -1.24 3.25 15.19
N LEU A 84 -1.38 4.54 14.90
CA LEU A 84 -0.58 5.21 13.89
C LEU A 84 0.65 5.85 14.54
N TYR A 85 1.84 5.54 14.05
CA TYR A 85 3.08 6.13 14.53
C TYR A 85 3.83 6.82 13.39
N PHE A 86 3.98 8.13 13.53
CA PHE A 86 4.70 8.96 12.58
C PHE A 86 6.19 8.95 12.91
N LEU A 87 7.00 8.53 11.94
CA LEU A 87 8.45 8.53 12.09
C LEU A 87 8.99 9.98 12.16
N PRO A 88 10.14 10.22 12.80
CA PRO A 88 10.71 11.56 12.88
C PRO A 88 10.90 12.21 11.49
N PRO A 89 10.69 13.52 11.35
CA PRO A 89 10.94 14.21 10.09
C PRO A 89 12.39 14.04 9.62
N LYS A 90 12.59 13.91 8.31
CA LYS A 90 13.92 13.82 7.65
C LYS A 90 14.75 12.58 8.00
N THR A 91 14.19 11.58 8.66
CA THR A 91 14.86 10.28 8.89
C THR A 91 14.47 9.21 7.87
N THR A 92 13.70 9.57 6.83
CA THR A 92 13.09 8.61 5.90
C THR A 92 14.12 7.68 5.26
N SER A 93 15.20 8.23 4.70
CA SER A 93 16.27 7.44 4.09
C SER A 93 17.06 6.55 5.07
N LYS A 94 17.06 6.90 6.36
CA LYS A 94 17.85 6.20 7.40
C LYS A 94 17.05 5.23 8.25
N ILE A 95 15.73 5.33 8.27
CA ILE A 95 14.89 4.53 9.17
C ILE A 95 13.78 3.82 8.41
N GLN A 96 13.29 4.35 7.28
CA GLN A 96 12.18 3.72 6.62
C GLN A 96 12.59 2.44 5.89
N PRO A 97 12.03 1.28 6.30
CA PRO A 97 12.33 0.02 5.63
C PRO A 97 11.95 0.05 4.15
N ILE A 98 10.94 0.85 3.79
CA ILE A 98 10.47 0.99 2.41
C ILE A 98 11.59 1.52 1.50
N ASP A 99 12.30 2.54 1.97
CA ASP A 99 13.40 3.20 1.27
C ASP A 99 14.71 2.41 1.35
N GLN A 100 14.88 1.56 2.37
CA GLN A 100 16.12 0.80 2.61
C GLN A 100 16.28 -0.48 1.80
N GLY A 101 15.32 -0.84 0.96
CA GLY A 101 15.50 -1.99 0.09
C GLY A 101 14.21 -2.58 -0.46
N ILE A 102 13.06 -2.33 0.16
CA ILE A 102 11.79 -2.87 -0.33
C ILE A 102 11.49 -2.29 -1.72
N VAL A 103 11.60 -0.97 -1.90
CA VAL A 103 11.38 -0.32 -3.21
C VAL A 103 12.38 -0.83 -4.25
N HIS A 104 13.67 -0.93 -3.88
CA HIS A 104 14.70 -1.42 -4.79
C HIS A 104 14.43 -2.87 -5.22
N SER A 105 14.17 -3.75 -4.26
CA SER A 105 13.91 -5.17 -4.49
C SER A 105 12.66 -5.37 -5.35
N PHE A 106 11.59 -4.63 -5.04
CA PHE A 106 10.35 -4.67 -5.82
C PHE A 106 10.59 -4.26 -7.28
N LYS A 107 11.26 -3.12 -7.52
CA LYS A 107 11.60 -2.65 -8.88
C LYS A 107 12.47 -3.65 -9.64
N SER A 108 13.46 -4.22 -8.96
CA SER A 108 14.38 -5.21 -9.55
C SER A 108 13.63 -6.48 -9.99
N LEU A 109 12.79 -7.04 -9.10
CA LEU A 109 11.98 -8.22 -9.40
C LEU A 109 10.95 -7.96 -10.50
N TYR A 110 10.28 -6.81 -10.46
CA TYR A 110 9.32 -6.42 -11.48
C TYR A 110 9.98 -6.33 -12.87
N LYS A 111 11.13 -5.66 -12.97
CA LYS A 111 11.89 -5.55 -14.22
C LYS A 111 12.32 -6.93 -14.74
N LYS A 112 12.83 -7.80 -13.87
CA LYS A 112 13.23 -9.17 -14.22
C LYS A 112 12.06 -10.00 -14.74
N GLY A 113 10.87 -9.83 -14.15
CA GLY A 113 9.64 -10.47 -14.62
C GLY A 113 9.23 -9.97 -16.01
N MET A 114 9.25 -8.66 -16.24
CA MET A 114 8.94 -8.08 -17.56
C MET A 114 9.88 -8.59 -18.65
N THR A 115 11.20 -8.60 -18.39
CA THR A 115 12.17 -9.05 -19.40
C THR A 115 12.00 -10.52 -19.75
N ARG A 116 11.66 -11.38 -18.77
CA ARG A 116 11.40 -12.81 -19.03
C ARG A 116 10.19 -13.05 -19.93
N ASN A 117 9.15 -12.23 -19.80
CA ASN A 117 7.92 -12.36 -20.58
C ASN A 117 8.02 -11.73 -21.99
N LEU A 118 9.07 -10.92 -22.25
CA LEU A 118 9.35 -10.31 -23.55
C LEU A 118 10.37 -11.11 -24.38
N SER A 119 11.07 -12.06 -23.76
CA SER A 119 12.06 -12.95 -24.40
C SER A 119 11.48 -14.33 -24.78
N MET A 120 10.16 -14.47 -24.78
CA MET A 120 9.39 -15.58 -25.36
C MET A 120 8.58 -15.04 -26.53
#